data_AF-A0A841RM51-F1
#
_entry.id   AF-A0A841RM51-F1
#
_cell.length_a   1.000
_cell.length_b   1.000
_cell.length_c   1.000
_cell.angle_alpha   90.00
_cell.angle_beta   90.00
_cell.angle_gamma   90.00
#
_symmetry.space_group_name_H-M   'P 1'
#
loop_
_entity.id
_entity.type
_entity.pdbx_description
1 polymer ?
#
loop_
_entity_poly.entity_id
_entity_poly.type
_entity_poly.pdbx_seq_one_letter_code
_entity_poly.pdbx_strand_id
1 'polypeptide(L)' 'MYWQKRLNEADSDEEIQKEISEISKEHKGNYGYRRITLELRKRGFIVNHKKVLTSYESVRNYMYEVYT' A
#
# COMPACT_ATOMS: atom_id res chain seq x y z
N MET A 1 20.96 -17.02 5.48
CA MET A 1 19.87 -17.99 5.21
C MET A 1 18.69 -17.26 4.61
N TYR A 2 18.02 -17.85 3.61
CA TYR A 2 16.96 -17.24 2.77
C TYR A 2 15.78 -16.63 3.58
N TRP A 3 15.58 -17.07 4.82
CA TRP A 3 14.48 -16.65 5.68
C TRP A 3 14.69 -15.31 6.40
N GLN A 4 15.92 -14.93 6.78
CA GLN A 4 16.18 -13.67 7.50
C GLN A 4 15.98 -12.43 6.62
N LYS A 5 16.16 -12.53 5.30
CA LYS A 5 15.92 -11.40 4.38
C LYS A 5 14.43 -11.00 4.30
N ARG A 6 13.51 -11.92 4.59
CA ARG A 6 12.06 -11.67 4.53
C ARG A 6 11.52 -10.88 5.72
N LEU A 7 12.22 -10.89 6.85
CA LEU A 7 11.85 -10.08 8.02
C LEU A 7 12.07 -8.59 7.76
N ASN A 8 13.16 -8.22 7.08
CA ASN A 8 13.40 -6.82 6.66
C ASN A 8 12.47 -6.35 5.52
N GLU A 9 11.76 -7.26 4.84
CA GLU A 9 10.75 -6.85 3.86
C GLU A 9 9.46 -6.36 4.53
N ALA A 10 9.21 -6.74 5.79
CA ALA A 10 8.02 -6.31 6.54
C ALA A 10 8.00 -4.79 6.74
N ASP A 11 9.15 -4.17 7.05
CA ASP A 11 9.27 -2.71 7.17
C ASP A 11 8.90 -2.01 5.85
N SER A 12 9.28 -2.57 4.71
CA SER A 12 8.94 -2.01 3.41
C SER A 12 7.45 -2.11 3.11
N ASP A 13 6.79 -3.19 3.53
CA ASP A 13 5.36 -3.37 3.32
C ASP A 13 4.54 -2.41 4.22
N GLU A 14 5.00 -2.12 5.44
CA GLU A 14 4.39 -1.10 6.33
C GLU A 14 4.49 0.32 5.76
N GLU A 15 5.66 0.71 5.22
CA GLU A 15 5.83 2.01 4.55
C GLU A 15 4.88 2.16 3.37
N ILE A 16 4.75 1.11 2.54
CA ILE A 16 3.83 1.12 1.39
C ILE A 16 2.38 1.25 1.87
N GLN A 17 1.96 0.51 2.91
CA GLN A 17 0.60 0.61 3.43
C GLN A 17 0.28 2.01 3.95
N LYS A 18 1.24 2.65 4.63
CA LYS A 18 1.11 4.01 5.13
C LYS A 18 0.94 5.00 3.98
N GLU A 19 1.79 4.90 2.96
CA GLU A 19 1.75 5.76 1.77
C GLU A 19 0.42 5.59 0.99
N ILE A 20 -0.06 4.35 0.84
CA ILE A 20 -1.35 4.02 0.24
C ILE A 20 -2.50 4.68 1.03
N SER A 21 -2.45 4.63 2.37
CA SER A 21 -3.44 5.27 3.24
C SER A 21 -3.44 6.79 3.08
N GLU A 22 -2.26 7.41 3.00
CA GLU A 22 -2.10 8.85 2.78
C GLU A 22 -2.66 9.29 1.42
N ILE A 23 -2.27 8.62 0.33
CA ILE A 23 -2.79 8.89 -1.03
C ILE A 23 -4.32 8.70 -1.07
N SER A 24 -4.83 7.66 -0.42
CA SER A 24 -6.27 7.41 -0.34
C SER A 24 -7.00 8.54 0.38
N LYS A 25 -6.47 9.02 1.52
CA LYS A 25 -7.03 10.16 2.28
C LYS A 25 -6.98 11.45 1.48
N GLU A 26 -5.85 11.75 0.85
CA GLU A 26 -5.65 12.94 0.01
C GLU A 26 -6.69 13.03 -1.11
N HIS A 27 -7.01 11.89 -1.73
CA HIS A 27 -8.00 11.80 -2.80
C HIS A 27 -9.40 11.38 -2.34
N LYS A 28 -9.72 11.51 -1.04
CA LYS A 28 -11.04 11.20 -0.45
C LYS A 28 -11.56 9.79 -0.77
N GLY A 29 -10.68 8.81 -0.94
CA GLY A 29 -11.03 7.43 -1.26
C GLY A 29 -11.47 7.17 -2.71
N ASN A 30 -11.41 8.18 -3.60
CA ASN A 30 -11.79 8.00 -5.02
C ASN A 30 -10.71 7.29 -5.86
N TYR A 31 -9.58 6.96 -5.25
CA TYR A 31 -8.45 6.32 -5.91
C TYR A 31 -8.44 4.83 -5.59
N GLY A 32 -8.67 4.01 -6.62
CA GLY A 32 -8.41 2.57 -6.54
C GLY A 32 -6.93 2.24 -6.70
N TYR A 33 -6.54 1.00 -6.41
CA TYR A 33 -5.15 0.52 -6.42
C TYR A 33 -4.36 0.91 -7.68
N ARG A 34 -5.00 0.94 -8.85
CA ARG A 34 -4.35 1.29 -10.12
C ARG A 34 -3.90 2.74 -10.18
N ARG A 35 -4.68 3.68 -9.63
CA ARG A 35 -4.29 5.10 -9.52
C ARG A 35 -3.25 5.29 -8.43
N ILE A 36 -3.40 4.59 -7.32
CA ILE A 36 -2.43 4.60 -6.22
C ILE A 36 -1.05 4.10 -6.69
N THR A 37 -1.01 3.05 -7.51
CA THR A 37 0.26 2.55 -8.10
C THR A 37 0.96 3.62 -8.94
N LEU A 38 0.20 4.45 -9.67
CA LEU A 38 0.77 5.54 -10.45
C LEU A 38 1.33 6.65 -9.55
N GLU A 39 0.62 7.03 -8.49
CA GLU A 39 1.09 8.01 -7.51
C GLU A 39 2.33 7.52 -6.75
N LEU A 40 2.35 6.26 -6.31
CA LEU A 40 3.53 5.65 -5.71
C LEU A 40 4.75 5.73 -6.64
N ARG A 41 4.55 5.47 -7.94
CA ARG A 41 5.62 5.60 -8.93
C ARG A 41 6.08 7.05 -9.12
N LYS A 42 5.17 8.03 -9.08
CA LYS A 42 5.53 9.46 -9.11
C LYS A 42 6.33 9.89 -7.89
N ARG A 43 6.02 9.33 -6.71
CA ARG A 43 6.74 9.57 -5.45
C ARG A 43 8.10 8.83 -5.38
N GLY A 44 8.46 8.04 -6.41
CA GLY A 44 9.75 7.37 -6.52
C GLY A 44 9.77 5.93 -6.00
N PHE A 45 8.64 5.38 -5.58
CA PHE A 45 8.57 4.00 -5.12
C PHE A 45 8.60 3.01 -6.29
N ILE A 46 9.61 2.13 -6.30
CA ILE A 46 9.74 1.03 -7.28
C ILE A 46 9.16 -0.24 -6.65
N VAL A 47 7.82 -0.32 -6.63
CA VAL A 47 7.09 -1.46 -6.06
C VAL A 47 6.42 -2.30 -7.14
N ASN A 48 6.36 -3.61 -6.96
CA ASN A 48 5.57 -4.48 -7.83
C ASN A 48 4.07 -4.21 -7.65
N HIS A 49 3.34 -4.03 -8.74
CA HIS A 49 1.88 -3.80 -8.74
C HIS A 49 1.09 -4.89 -7.99
N LYS A 50 1.57 -6.13 -7.96
CA LYS A 50 0.94 -7.22 -7.17
C LYS A 50 1.02 -6.94 -5.66
N LYS A 51 2.17 -6.45 -5.17
CA LYS A 51 2.32 -6.07 -3.75
C LYS A 51 1.40 -4.90 -3.41
N VAL A 52 1.35 -3.88 -4.29
CA VAL A 52 0.45 -2.73 -4.11
C VAL A 52 -1.01 -3.17 -4.04
N LEU A 53 -1.44 -4.13 -4.88
CA LEU A 53 -2.80 -4.66 -4.83
C LEU A 53 -3.11 -5.33 -3.49
N THR A 54 -2.24 -6.23 -3.02
CA THR A 54 -2.42 -6.92 -1.73
C THR A 54 -2.44 -5.94 -0.55
N SER A 55 -1.48 -5.00 -0.50
CA SER A 55 -1.45 -3.98 0.56
C SER A 55 -2.68 -3.06 0.50
N TYR A 56 -3.15 -2.68 -0.69
CA TYR A 56 -4.36 -1.89 -0.85
C TYR A 56 -5.60 -2.64 -0.35
N GLU A 57 -5.75 -3.93 -0.66
CA GLU A 57 -6.89 -4.72 -0.18
C GLU A 57 -6.90 -4.84 1.34
N SER A 58 -5.74 -5.02 1.97
CA SER A 58 -5.59 -5.04 3.42
C SER A 58 -5.98 -3.70 4.05
N VAL A 59 -5.45 -2.57 3.54
CA VAL A 59 -5.79 -1.21 4.01
C VAL A 59 -7.27 -0.92 3.82
N ARG A 60 -7.83 -1.30 2.67
CA ARG A 60 -9.24 -1.10 2.33
C ARG A 60 -10.16 -1.90 3.28
N ASN A 61 -9.83 -3.16 3.56
CA ASN A 61 -10.63 -3.99 4.45
C ASN A 61 -10.62 -3.44 5.88
N TYR A 62 -9.44 -3.03 6.38
CA TYR A 62 -9.32 -2.36 7.68
C TYR A 62 -10.15 -1.08 7.77
N MET A 63 -10.14 -0.24 6.72
CA MET A 63 -11.00 0.94 6.69
C MET A 63 -12.49 0.56 6.76
N TYR A 64 -12.96 -0.41 5.97
CA TYR A 64 -14.36 -0.83 6.02
C TYR A 64 -14.78 -1.36 7.40
N GLU A 65 -13.93 -2.15 8.05
CA GLU A 65 -14.20 -2.66 9.40
C GLU A 65 -14.27 -1.55 10.45
N VAL A 66 -13.54 -0.44 10.28
CA VAL A 66 -13.53 0.69 11.21
C VAL A 66 -14.66 1.70 10.94
N TYR A 67 -15.17 1.78 9.71
CA TYR A 67 -16.25 2.69 9.31
C TYR A 67 -17.65 2.05 9.25
N THR A 68 -17.78 0.75 9.60
CA THR A 68 -19.05 0.02 9.75
C THR A 68 -19.44 -0.07 11.21
#